data_AF-A0A8J6SQT4-F1
#
_entry.id   AF-A0A8J6SQT4-F1
#
_cell.length_a   1.000
_cell.length_b   1.000
_cell.length_c   1.000
_cell.angle_alpha   90.00
_cell.angle_beta   90.00
_cell.angle_gamma   90.00
#
_symmetry.space_group_name_H-M   'P 1'
#
loop_
_entity.id
_entity.type
_entity.pdbx_description
1 polymer ?
#
loop_
_entity_poly.entity_id
_entity_poly.type
_entity_poly.pdbx_seq_one_letter_code
_entity_poly.pdbx_strand_id
1 'polypeptide(L)'
;MTTAESNAFQQHHLAQINIALMKAPLNDPIMAEFATALDQVNAIADQSPGFVWRLQSSSGNATQIRAYPDPKMLINLSVWQSVNQLKTYVYQSLHSEFFVRRRQWFEKYQGEHFAMWWVPAGHLPTVEEGKARLEYLSQHGDSATAFTFAKPFPCPTERPNPVQPVQID
;
A
#
# COMPACT_ATOMS: atom_id res chain seq x y z
N MET A 1 -8.58 34.39 -15.30
CA MET A 1 -9.27 33.15 -15.71
C MET A 1 -9.13 32.18 -14.55
N THR A 2 -10.26 31.84 -13.95
CA THR A 2 -10.40 31.23 -12.63
C THR A 2 -9.93 29.78 -12.61
N THR A 3 -9.06 29.47 -11.66
CA THR A 3 -8.65 28.13 -11.23
C THR A 3 -9.83 27.42 -10.57
N ALA A 4 -10.79 26.99 -11.39
CA ALA A 4 -11.98 26.28 -10.95
C ALA A 4 -12.26 25.17 -11.94
N GLU A 5 -11.42 24.13 -11.96
CA GLU A 5 -11.70 22.81 -12.54
C GLU A 5 -10.50 21.87 -12.37
N SER A 6 -10.30 21.34 -11.16
CA SER A 6 -9.52 20.11 -10.98
C SER A 6 -9.89 19.36 -9.71
N ASN A 7 -11.16 19.47 -9.28
CA ASN A 7 -11.74 18.57 -8.29
C ASN A 7 -12.83 17.70 -8.91
N ALA A 8 -12.57 17.21 -10.13
CA ALA A 8 -13.25 16.02 -10.59
C ALA A 8 -12.85 14.91 -9.63
N PHE A 9 -13.76 14.50 -8.75
CA PHE A 9 -13.56 13.34 -7.87
C PHE A 9 -12.99 12.21 -8.75
N GLN A 10 -11.75 11.79 -8.48
CA GLN A 10 -11.21 10.63 -9.16
C GLN A 10 -12.21 9.49 -8.95
N GLN A 11 -12.69 8.88 -10.03
CA GLN A 11 -13.70 7.82 -9.93
C GLN A 11 -13.13 6.55 -9.28
N HIS A 12 -11.81 6.47 -9.16
CA HIS A 12 -11.10 5.35 -8.56
C HIS A 12 -10.04 5.86 -7.60
N HIS A 13 -9.72 5.02 -6.61
CA HIS A 13 -8.59 5.16 -5.73
C HIS A 13 -7.70 3.92 -5.86
N LEU A 14 -6.45 4.04 -5.41
CA LEU A 14 -5.50 2.97 -5.34
C LEU A 14 -5.57 2.29 -3.98
N ALA A 15 -5.98 1.03 -3.95
CA ALA A 15 -5.79 0.16 -2.80
C ALA A 15 -4.41 -0.49 -2.85
N GLN A 16 -3.81 -0.72 -1.69
CA GLN A 16 -2.62 -1.55 -1.53
C GLN A 16 -2.74 -2.45 -0.31
N ILE A 17 -2.13 -3.63 -0.40
CA ILE A 17 -1.87 -4.54 0.72
C ILE A 17 -0.38 -4.79 0.83
N ASN A 18 0.11 -4.87 2.06
CA ASN A 18 1.44 -5.36 2.40
C ASN A 18 1.34 -6.38 3.55
N ILE A 19 2.09 -7.47 3.47
CA ILE A 19 2.25 -8.44 4.56
C ILE A 19 3.72 -8.63 4.93
N ALA A 20 3.99 -8.83 6.21
CA ALA A 20 5.35 -9.00 6.68
C ALA A 20 5.42 -10.01 7.83
N LEU A 21 6.36 -10.95 7.74
CA LEU A 21 6.61 -11.92 8.80
C LEU A 21 7.57 -11.31 9.83
N MET A 22 7.07 -11.07 11.04
CA MET A 22 7.91 -10.59 12.15
C MET A 22 8.88 -11.68 12.61
N LYS A 23 10.09 -11.28 13.02
CA LYS A 23 11.06 -12.21 13.63
C LYS A 23 10.57 -12.73 14.98
N ALA A 24 9.99 -11.86 15.78
CA ALA A 24 9.52 -12.14 17.13
C ALA A 24 8.15 -11.50 17.40
N PRO A 25 7.46 -11.87 18.50
CA PRO A 25 6.26 -11.16 18.96
C PRO A 25 6.49 -9.66 19.12
N LEU A 26 5.45 -8.84 18.95
CA LEU A 26 5.58 -7.38 18.93
C LEU A 26 6.11 -6.79 20.26
N ASN A 27 5.95 -7.49 21.38
CA ASN A 27 6.47 -7.08 22.70
C ASN A 27 7.91 -7.57 22.99
N ASP A 28 8.54 -8.27 22.03
CA ASP A 28 9.93 -8.70 22.15
C ASP A 28 10.90 -7.50 22.02
N PRO A 29 12.01 -7.45 22.76
CA PRO A 29 13.02 -6.39 22.64
C PRO A 29 13.50 -6.13 21.22
N ILE A 30 13.60 -7.14 20.35
CA ILE A 30 14.00 -6.93 18.96
C ILE A 30 12.99 -6.08 18.19
N MET A 31 11.70 -6.13 18.56
CA MET A 31 10.60 -5.41 17.94
C MET A 31 10.35 -4.04 18.57
N ALA A 32 11.01 -3.69 19.68
CA ALA A 32 10.67 -2.53 20.50
C ALA A 32 10.68 -1.20 19.73
N GLU A 33 11.71 -0.97 18.91
CA GLU A 33 11.81 0.25 18.09
C GLU A 33 10.69 0.34 17.06
N PHE A 34 10.42 -0.76 16.35
CA PHE A 34 9.33 -0.83 15.38
C PHE A 34 7.97 -0.60 16.07
N ALA A 35 7.72 -1.28 17.19
CA ALA A 35 6.46 -1.17 17.94
C ALA A 35 6.21 0.25 18.43
N THR A 36 7.24 0.92 18.94
CA THR A 36 7.14 2.30 19.46
C THR A 36 6.87 3.31 18.33
N ALA A 37 7.36 3.04 17.12
CA ALA A 37 7.19 3.94 15.98
C ALA A 37 5.88 3.76 15.22
N LEU A 38 5.11 2.70 15.48
CA LEU A 38 3.88 2.37 14.75
C LEU A 38 2.89 3.55 14.70
N ASP A 39 2.60 4.16 15.84
CA ASP A 39 1.63 5.24 15.92
C ASP A 39 2.09 6.48 15.15
N GLN A 40 3.40 6.79 15.19
CA GLN A 40 3.98 7.88 14.44
C GLN A 40 3.92 7.63 12.93
N VAL A 41 4.31 6.44 12.47
CA VAL A 41 4.28 6.07 11.04
C VAL A 41 2.84 6.07 10.50
N ASN A 42 1.89 5.62 11.32
CA ASN A 42 0.46 5.67 11.02
C ASN A 42 -0.06 7.11 10.94
N ALA A 43 0.30 7.98 11.90
CA ALA A 43 -0.10 9.38 11.88
C ALA A 43 0.45 10.14 10.66
N ILE A 44 1.68 9.81 10.23
CA ILE A 44 2.27 10.36 9.00
C ILE A 44 1.47 9.92 7.78
N ALA A 45 1.03 8.66 7.73
CA ALA A 45 0.16 8.20 6.65
C ALA A 45 -1.14 9.01 6.63
N ASP A 46 -1.79 9.14 7.79
CA ASP A 46 -3.09 9.82 7.95
C ASP A 46 -3.03 11.31 7.53
N GLN A 47 -1.85 11.93 7.59
CA GLN A 47 -1.62 13.33 7.19
C GLN A 47 -1.00 13.48 5.80
N SER A 48 -0.64 12.38 5.14
CA SER A 48 0.05 12.42 3.85
C SER A 48 -0.89 12.85 2.73
N PRO A 49 -0.44 13.71 1.78
CA PRO A 49 -1.23 14.07 0.62
C PRO A 49 -1.72 12.85 -0.15
N GLY A 50 -3.03 12.80 -0.39
CA GLY A 50 -3.67 11.70 -1.12
C GLY A 50 -3.93 10.44 -0.33
N PHE A 51 -3.65 10.42 0.98
CA PHE A 51 -4.17 9.37 1.85
C PHE A 51 -5.70 9.43 1.92
N VAL A 52 -6.37 8.28 1.83
CA VAL A 52 -7.83 8.18 1.90
C VAL A 52 -8.27 7.37 3.10
N TRP A 53 -7.67 6.20 3.31
CA TRP A 53 -8.07 5.29 4.38
C TRP A 53 -6.96 4.26 4.68
N ARG A 54 -6.95 3.70 5.89
CA ARG A 54 -6.19 2.48 6.21
C ARG A 54 -7.00 1.57 7.09
N LEU A 55 -6.71 0.27 6.98
CA LEU A 55 -7.21 -0.74 7.89
C LEU A 55 -6.72 -0.44 9.31
N GLN A 56 -7.64 -0.48 10.26
CA GLN A 56 -7.40 -0.21 11.68
C GLN A 56 -8.24 -1.19 12.50
N SER A 57 -7.72 -1.64 13.64
CA SER A 57 -8.57 -2.25 14.67
C SER A 57 -9.33 -1.16 15.44
N SER A 58 -10.15 -1.57 16.41
CA SER A 58 -10.82 -0.63 17.33
C SER A 58 -9.86 0.25 18.12
N SER A 59 -8.57 -0.11 18.23
CA SER A 59 -7.52 0.71 18.86
C SER A 59 -6.79 1.63 17.88
N GLY A 60 -7.17 1.65 16.60
CA GLY A 60 -6.54 2.49 15.57
C GLY A 60 -5.31 1.85 14.88
N ASN A 61 -4.93 0.61 15.26
CA ASN A 61 -3.75 -0.07 14.71
C ASN A 61 -4.08 -1.43 14.07
N ALA A 62 -3.60 -1.68 12.84
CA ALA A 62 -3.80 -2.93 12.12
C ALA A 62 -3.00 -4.11 12.69
N THR A 63 -1.95 -3.87 13.48
CA THR A 63 -1.10 -4.93 14.04
C THR A 63 -1.83 -5.88 14.99
N GLN A 64 -2.98 -5.47 15.51
CA GLN A 64 -3.85 -6.31 16.34
C GLN A 64 -4.80 -7.19 15.52
N ILE A 65 -4.90 -6.97 14.20
CA ILE A 65 -5.77 -7.74 13.32
C ILE A 65 -5.07 -9.05 12.97
N ARG A 66 -5.66 -10.15 13.44
CA ARG A 66 -5.22 -11.53 13.14
C ARG A 66 -5.72 -11.94 11.76
N ALA A 67 -5.11 -11.39 10.71
CA ALA A 67 -5.50 -11.70 9.33
C ALA A 67 -5.03 -13.10 8.89
N TYR A 68 -3.97 -13.65 9.46
CA TYR A 68 -3.41 -14.96 9.07
C TYR A 68 -3.32 -15.92 10.28
N PRO A 69 -3.27 -17.25 10.05
CA PRO A 69 -3.10 -18.23 11.13
C PRO A 69 -1.79 -18.04 11.90
N ASP A 70 -0.72 -17.62 11.22
CA ASP A 70 0.54 -17.29 11.88
C ASP A 70 0.42 -15.93 12.60
N PRO A 71 0.51 -15.89 13.94
CA PRO A 71 0.39 -14.66 14.70
C PRO A 71 1.53 -13.67 14.47
N LYS A 72 2.63 -14.08 13.82
CA LYS A 72 3.75 -13.21 13.44
C LYS A 72 3.53 -12.50 12.10
N MET A 73 2.49 -12.85 11.36
CA MET A 73 2.20 -12.19 10.09
C MET A 73 1.45 -10.88 10.35
N LEU A 74 2.11 -9.75 10.06
CA LEU A 74 1.48 -8.44 10.03
C LEU A 74 0.84 -8.19 8.67
N ILE A 75 -0.23 -7.41 8.69
CA ILE A 75 -0.90 -6.90 7.50
C ILE A 75 -1.02 -5.38 7.61
N ASN A 76 -0.79 -4.71 6.48
CA ASN A 76 -1.17 -3.33 6.25
C ASN A 76 -2.05 -3.31 5.00
N LEU A 77 -3.14 -2.54 5.04
CA LEU A 77 -4.03 -2.34 3.92
C LEU A 77 -4.45 -0.87 3.94
N SER A 78 -4.28 -0.16 2.83
CA SER A 78 -4.63 1.27 2.75
C SER A 78 -5.06 1.68 1.35
N VAL A 79 -5.75 2.83 1.29
CA VAL A 79 -6.30 3.42 0.08
C VAL A 79 -5.74 4.83 -0.08
N TRP A 80 -5.35 5.15 -1.30
CA TRP A 80 -4.68 6.38 -1.71
C TRP A 80 -5.30 6.92 -3.00
N GLN A 81 -5.22 8.22 -3.27
CA GLN A 81 -5.76 8.76 -4.52
C GLN A 81 -4.89 8.40 -5.74
N SER A 82 -3.61 8.05 -5.56
CA SER A 82 -2.73 7.70 -6.68
C SER A 82 -1.50 6.86 -6.28
N VAL A 83 -0.90 6.20 -7.28
CA VAL A 83 0.39 5.50 -7.15
C VAL A 83 1.49 6.45 -6.71
N ASN A 84 1.53 7.67 -7.26
CA ASN A 84 2.58 8.64 -6.97
C ASN A 84 2.54 9.11 -5.51
N GLN A 85 1.36 9.38 -4.96
CA GLN A 85 1.21 9.81 -3.56
C GLN A 85 1.58 8.69 -2.59
N LEU A 86 1.15 7.45 -2.85
CA LEU A 86 1.60 6.30 -2.06
C LEU A 86 3.12 6.14 -2.15
N LYS A 87 3.71 6.28 -3.35
CA LYS A 87 5.16 6.20 -3.55
C LYS A 87 5.91 7.28 -2.76
N THR A 88 5.41 8.51 -2.74
CA THR A 88 5.96 9.61 -1.93
C THR A 88 5.91 9.27 -0.45
N TYR A 89 4.79 8.76 0.06
CA TYR A 89 4.71 8.30 1.45
C TYR A 89 5.74 7.21 1.75
N VAL A 90 5.83 6.17 0.91
CA VAL A 90 6.71 5.02 1.17
C VAL A 90 8.18 5.39 1.18
N TYR A 91 8.62 6.27 0.26
CA TYR A 91 10.05 6.53 0.03
C TYR A 91 10.54 7.92 0.44
N GLN A 92 9.67 8.88 0.69
CA GLN A 92 10.02 10.27 1.01
C GLN A 92 9.46 10.74 2.35
N SER A 93 9.06 9.81 3.22
CA SER A 93 8.65 10.09 4.60
C SER A 93 9.49 9.27 5.59
N LEU A 94 9.22 9.42 6.89
CA LEU A 94 9.80 8.58 7.95
C LEU A 94 9.63 7.07 7.68
N HIS A 95 8.59 6.67 6.94
CA HIS A 95 8.41 5.28 6.52
C HIS A 95 9.64 4.71 5.80
N SER A 96 10.38 5.54 5.06
CA SER A 96 11.59 5.12 4.35
C SER A 96 12.69 4.59 5.27
N GLU A 97 12.85 5.14 6.47
CA GLU A 97 13.86 4.71 7.45
C GLU A 97 13.58 3.28 7.93
N PHE A 98 12.31 2.99 8.24
CA PHE A 98 11.85 1.65 8.60
C PHE A 98 11.93 0.69 7.42
N PHE A 99 11.60 1.16 6.21
CA PHE A 99 11.69 0.34 5.01
C PHE A 99 13.12 -0.12 4.74
N VAL A 100 14.11 0.76 4.82
CA VAL A 100 15.53 0.42 4.61
C VAL A 100 16.01 -0.58 5.67
N ARG A 101 15.59 -0.39 6.93
CA ARG A 101 15.99 -1.21 8.07
C ARG A 101 15.10 -2.41 8.33
N ARG A 102 14.09 -2.67 7.49
CA ARG A 102 13.05 -3.69 7.71
C ARG A 102 13.58 -5.07 8.10
N ARG A 103 14.76 -5.46 7.59
CA ARG A 103 15.43 -6.73 7.94
C ARG A 103 15.87 -6.84 9.39
N GLN A 104 15.81 -5.76 10.19
CA GLN A 104 16.02 -5.82 11.63
C GLN A 104 14.84 -6.51 12.32
N TRP A 105 13.61 -6.25 11.86
CA TRP A 105 12.35 -6.67 12.50
C TRP A 105 11.61 -7.78 11.75
N PHE A 106 11.83 -7.89 10.44
CA PHE A 106 11.10 -8.81 9.57
C PHE A 106 12.02 -9.85 8.94
N GLU A 107 11.48 -11.06 8.82
CA GLU A 107 12.09 -12.15 8.08
C GLU A 107 12.00 -11.91 6.57
N LYS A 108 12.88 -12.56 5.82
CA LYS A 108 12.75 -12.60 4.36
C LYS A 108 11.55 -13.48 4.00
N TYR A 109 10.50 -12.88 3.46
CA TYR A 109 9.35 -13.60 2.92
C TYR A 109 9.65 -14.09 1.49
N GLN A 110 9.26 -15.33 1.17
CA GLN A 110 9.57 -15.99 -0.12
C GLN A 110 8.42 -15.94 -1.14
N GLY A 111 7.33 -15.22 -0.84
CA GLY A 111 6.20 -15.04 -1.76
C GLY A 111 5.85 -13.58 -2.03
N GLU A 112 4.76 -13.37 -2.77
CA GLU A 112 4.20 -12.03 -2.94
C GLU A 112 3.70 -11.49 -1.61
N HIS A 113 4.25 -10.33 -1.24
CA HIS A 113 3.95 -9.68 0.02
C HIS A 113 3.34 -8.30 -0.16
N PHE A 114 3.35 -7.77 -1.39
CA PHE A 114 2.85 -6.45 -1.69
C PHE A 114 2.06 -6.48 -3.00
N ALA A 115 0.85 -5.92 -2.99
CA ALA A 115 0.05 -5.73 -4.19
C ALA A 115 -0.72 -4.41 -4.12
N MET A 116 -0.94 -3.83 -5.29
CA MET A 116 -1.75 -2.64 -5.52
C MET A 116 -2.81 -2.95 -6.58
N TRP A 117 -3.97 -2.30 -6.46
CA TRP A 117 -5.04 -2.37 -7.46
C TRP A 117 -5.93 -1.15 -7.38
N TRP A 118 -6.63 -0.85 -8.47
CA TRP A 118 -7.59 0.24 -8.50
C TRP A 118 -8.95 -0.23 -8.00
N VAL A 119 -9.59 0.59 -7.17
CA VAL A 119 -10.93 0.37 -6.62
C VAL A 119 -11.80 1.60 -6.90
N PRO A 120 -13.13 1.47 -7.05
CA PRO A 120 -14.00 2.64 -7.15
C PRO A 120 -13.83 3.58 -5.95
N ALA A 121 -13.94 4.89 -6.16
CA ALA A 121 -13.87 5.85 -5.08
C ALA A 121 -14.97 5.58 -4.04
N GLY A 122 -14.60 5.60 -2.76
CA GLY A 122 -15.47 5.23 -1.64
C GLY A 122 -15.46 3.74 -1.29
N HIS A 123 -14.87 2.87 -2.13
CA HIS A 123 -14.67 1.47 -1.80
C HIS A 123 -13.55 1.31 -0.76
N LEU A 124 -13.85 0.62 0.33
CA LEU A 124 -12.88 0.27 1.37
C LEU A 124 -12.61 -1.25 1.28
N PRO A 125 -11.41 -1.67 0.85
CA PRO A 125 -11.12 -3.08 0.63
C PRO A 125 -11.11 -3.85 1.95
N THR A 126 -11.51 -5.12 1.88
CA THR A 126 -11.42 -6.04 3.01
C THR A 126 -10.06 -6.75 3.04
N VAL A 127 -9.76 -7.41 4.16
CA VAL A 127 -8.56 -8.26 4.28
C VAL A 127 -8.62 -9.41 3.28
N GLU A 128 -9.80 -10.00 3.07
CA GLU A 128 -10.05 -11.09 2.13
C GLU A 128 -9.81 -10.63 0.68
N GLU A 129 -10.26 -9.43 0.32
CA GLU A 129 -9.98 -8.84 -0.99
C GLU A 129 -8.48 -8.66 -1.20
N GLY A 130 -7.77 -8.09 -0.22
CA GLY A 130 -6.32 -7.91 -0.33
C GLY A 130 -5.55 -9.24 -0.45
N LYS A 131 -5.96 -10.27 0.29
CA LYS A 131 -5.43 -11.63 0.15
C LYS A 131 -5.63 -12.19 -1.26
N ALA A 132 -6.84 -12.06 -1.79
CA ALA A 132 -7.14 -12.50 -3.16
C ALA A 132 -6.27 -11.77 -4.20
N ARG A 133 -5.90 -10.50 -3.95
CA ARG A 133 -4.99 -9.75 -4.85
C ARG A 133 -3.55 -10.25 -4.78
N LEU A 134 -3.03 -10.58 -3.60
CA LEU A 134 -1.72 -11.21 -3.45
C LEU A 134 -1.67 -12.57 -4.13
N GLU A 135 -2.72 -13.39 -3.94
CA GLU A 135 -2.84 -14.70 -4.58
C GLU A 135 -2.90 -14.56 -6.10
N TYR A 136 -3.73 -13.65 -6.61
CA TYR A 136 -3.82 -13.38 -8.04
C TYR A 136 -2.47 -12.97 -8.62
N LEU A 137 -1.78 -12.03 -7.96
CA LEU A 137 -0.45 -11.56 -8.37
C LEU A 137 0.55 -12.73 -8.42
N SER A 138 0.55 -13.60 -7.42
CA SER A 138 1.43 -14.78 -7.38
C SER A 138 1.17 -15.75 -8.54
N GLN A 139 -0.06 -15.86 -9.02
CA GLN A 139 -0.45 -16.80 -10.09
C GLN A 139 -0.29 -16.22 -11.50
N HIS A 140 -0.49 -14.90 -11.65
CA HIS A 140 -0.62 -14.27 -12.98
C HIS A 140 0.44 -13.19 -13.26
N GLY A 141 1.21 -12.78 -12.23
CA GLY A 141 2.09 -11.63 -12.31
C GLY A 141 1.34 -10.29 -12.41
N ASP A 142 2.11 -9.22 -12.63
CA ASP A 142 1.59 -7.85 -12.68
C ASP A 142 0.57 -7.65 -13.82
N SER A 143 -0.64 -7.22 -13.46
CA SER A 143 -1.76 -6.94 -14.36
C SER A 143 -2.63 -5.80 -13.81
N ALA A 144 -3.61 -5.34 -14.60
CA ALA A 144 -4.58 -4.35 -14.11
C ALA A 144 -5.39 -4.82 -12.88
N THR A 145 -5.48 -6.14 -12.67
CA THR A 145 -6.18 -6.76 -11.54
C THR A 145 -5.38 -6.68 -10.24
N ALA A 146 -4.05 -6.83 -10.31
CA ALA A 146 -3.13 -6.70 -9.19
C ALA A 146 -1.71 -6.44 -9.73
N PHE A 147 -1.01 -5.46 -9.18
CA PHE A 147 0.31 -5.05 -9.64
C PHE A 147 1.17 -4.46 -8.51
N THR A 148 2.46 -4.27 -8.77
CA THR A 148 3.43 -3.72 -7.83
C THR A 148 4.02 -2.40 -8.33
N PHE A 149 4.90 -1.78 -7.53
CA PHE A 149 5.66 -0.61 -7.99
C PHE A 149 6.61 -0.91 -9.16
N ALA A 150 6.96 -2.18 -9.38
CA ALA A 150 7.83 -2.57 -10.49
C ALA A 150 7.15 -2.36 -11.84
N LYS A 151 5.82 -2.55 -11.91
CA LYS A 151 5.03 -2.36 -13.12
C LYS A 151 3.66 -1.73 -12.78
N PRO A 152 3.60 -0.41 -12.56
CA PRO A 152 2.34 0.26 -12.25
C PRO A 152 1.39 0.23 -13.45
N PHE A 153 0.09 0.11 -13.17
CA PHE A 153 -0.97 0.21 -14.19
C PHE A 153 -1.72 1.55 -14.03
N PRO A 154 -2.15 2.18 -15.13
CA PRO A 154 -2.89 3.44 -15.08
C PRO A 154 -4.24 3.26 -14.39
N CYS A 155 -4.78 4.34 -13.85
CA CYS A 155 -6.13 4.35 -13.32
C CYS A 155 -7.13 3.99 -14.45
N PRO A 156 -8.18 3.18 -14.24
CA PRO A 156 -9.09 2.75 -15.30
C PRO A 156 -9.76 3.88 -16.10
N THR A 157 -9.85 5.08 -15.52
CA THR A 157 -10.36 6.29 -16.19
C THR A 157 -9.28 7.12 -16.88
N GLU A 158 -8.00 6.86 -16.63
CA GLU A 158 -6.91 7.42 -17.42
C GLU A 158 -6.83 6.67 -18.74
N ARG A 159 -7.15 7.35 -19.85
CA ARG A 159 -6.86 6.80 -21.18
C ARG A 159 -5.34 6.55 -21.24
N PRO A 160 -4.88 5.39 -21.75
CA PRO A 160 -3.46 5.21 -22.00
C PRO A 160 -2.97 6.34 -22.91
N ASN A 161 -1.91 7.01 -22.48
CA ASN A 161 -1.33 8.13 -23.23
C ASN A 161 -1.00 7.61 -24.64
N PRO A 162 -1.53 8.19 -25.73
CA PRO A 162 -1.16 7.74 -27.05
C PRO A 162 0.34 7.95 -27.21
N VAL A 163 1.07 6.84 -27.43
CA VAL A 163 2.49 6.88 -27.78
C VAL A 163 2.56 7.74 -29.05
N GLN A 164 3.13 8.94 -28.95
CA GLN A 164 3.34 9.75 -30.13
C GLN A 164 4.29 9.00 -31.06
N PRO A 165 3.98 8.87 -32.36
CA PRO A 165 4.92 8.29 -33.31
C PRO A 165 6.20 9.10 -33.26
N VAL A 166 7.34 8.43 -33.06
CA VAL A 166 8.65 9.03 -33.29
C VAL A 166 8.68 9.42 -34.76
N GLN A 167 8.67 10.73 -35.05
CA GLN A 167 9.04 11.20 -36.37
C GLN A 167 10.54 10.91 -36.54
N ILE A 168 10.82 9.98 -37.44
CA ILE A 168 12.14 9.80 -38.04
C ILE A 168 12.21 10.76 -39.21
N ASP A 169 13.05 11.79 -39.07
CA ASP A 169 13.46 12.70 -40.15
C ASP A 169 14.44 12.00 -41.10
#